data_AF-A0A0A1FDU9-F1
#
_entry.id   AF-A0A0A1FDU9-F1
#
_cell.length_a   1.000
_cell.length_b   1.000
_cell.length_c   1.000
_cell.angle_alpha   90.00
_cell.angle_beta   90.00
_cell.angle_gamma   90.00
#
_symmetry.space_group_name_H-M   'P 1'
#
loop_
_entity.id
_entity.type
_entity.pdbx_description
1 polymer ?
#
loop_
_entity_poly.entity_id
_entity_poly.type
_entity_poly.pdbx_seq_one_letter_code
_entity_poly.pdbx_strand_id
1 'polypeptide(L)' 'MAKTIEEVLQRQKEGAQFVLSAPLLGLDVEDFDTVAKIWVTDGGPGFTVVGVPHRKCIDGEFFIDRVTATKLPVL' A
#
# COMPACT_ATOMS: atom_id res chain seq x y z
N MET A 1 17.02 -1.06 -1.23
CA MET A 1 16.71 -0.31 0.00
C MET A 1 15.21 -0.26 0.13
N ALA A 2 14.70 -0.55 1.33
CA ALA A 2 13.32 -0.27 1.68
C ALA A 2 13.06 1.23 1.55
N LYS A 3 11.86 1.61 1.10
CA LYS A 3 11.41 3.00 1.06
C LYS A 3 10.38 3.24 2.13
N THR A 4 10.35 4.45 2.69
CA THR A 4 9.21 4.87 3.51
C THR A 4 8.02 5.20 2.61
N ILE A 5 6.82 5.13 3.17
CA ILE A 5 5.59 5.55 2.47
C ILE A 5 5.68 7.02 2.07
N GLU A 6 6.24 7.87 2.94
CA GLU A 6 6.43 9.29 2.67
C GLU A 6 7.33 9.52 1.45
N GLU A 7 8.46 8.80 1.35
CA GLU A 7 9.35 8.88 0.19
C GLU A 7 8.67 8.44 -1.11
N VAL A 8 7.77 7.46 -1.04
CA VAL A 8 6.98 7.03 -2.20
C VAL A 8 6.00 8.12 -2.61
N LEU A 9 5.28 8.71 -1.65
CA LEU A 9 4.26 9.75 -1.86
C LEU A 9 4.84 11.06 -2.40
N GLN A 10 5.99 11.50 -1.89
CA GLN A 10 6.65 12.73 -2.33
C GLN A 10 7.01 12.69 -3.83
N ARG A 11 7.18 11.49 -4.40
CA ARG A 11 7.48 11.29 -5.82
C ARG A 11 6.24 11.27 -6.73
N GLN A 12 5.04 11.19 -6.15
CA GLN A 12 3.79 11.15 -6.92
C GLN A 12 3.17 12.52 -7.05
N LYS A 13 2.55 12.78 -8.21
CA LYS A 13 1.64 13.92 -8.38
C LYS A 13 0.33 13.65 -7.64
N GLU A 14 -0.37 14.71 -7.24
CA GLU A 14 -1.72 14.58 -6.71
C GLU A 14 -2.64 13.89 -7.73
N GLY A 15 -3.52 13.02 -7.26
CA GLY A 15 -4.39 12.20 -8.11
C GLY A 15 -3.69 11.07 -8.87
N ALA A 16 -2.36 10.95 -8.82
CA ALA A 16 -1.66 9.85 -9.46
C ALA A 16 -1.96 8.53 -8.74
N GLN A 17 -2.17 7.48 -9.54
CA GLN A 17 -2.21 6.12 -9.05
C GLN A 17 -0.81 5.52 -9.00
N PHE A 18 -0.52 4.81 -7.91
CA PHE A 18 0.77 4.16 -7.69
C PHE A 18 0.57 2.88 -6.88
N VAL A 19 1.65 2.11 -6.77
CA VAL A 19 1.64 0.80 -6.12
C VAL A 19 2.45 0.88 -4.83
N LEU A 20 1.90 0.31 -3.76
CA LEU A 20 2.62 -0.03 -2.54
C LEU A 20 2.66 -1.55 -2.40
N SER A 21 3.82 -2.10 -2.05
CA SER A 21 3.99 -3.54 -1.85
C SER A 21 4.93 -3.84 -0.68
N ALA A 22 4.82 -5.05 -0.12
CA ALA A 22 5.67 -5.48 0.99
C ALA A 22 7.18 -5.34 0.67
N PRO A 23 7.68 -5.81 -0.50
CA PRO A 23 9.11 -5.65 -0.84
C PRO A 23 9.55 -4.19 -1.04
N LEU A 24 8.65 -3.30 -1.48
CA LEU A 24 8.95 -1.88 -1.64
C LEU A 24 9.23 -1.22 -0.29
N LEU A 25 8.45 -1.59 0.72
CA LEU A 25 8.55 -1.06 2.08
C LEU A 25 9.53 -1.86 2.96
N GLY A 26 10.09 -2.96 2.45
CA GLY A 26 10.97 -3.84 3.22
C GLY A 26 10.24 -4.58 4.35
N LEU A 27 8.93 -4.79 4.21
CA LEU A 27 8.11 -5.56 5.13
C LEU A 27 8.02 -7.01 4.66
N ASP A 28 7.79 -7.93 5.59
CA ASP A 28 7.25 -9.24 5.24
C ASP A 28 5.77 -9.12 4.84
N VAL A 29 5.19 -10.23 4.40
CA VAL A 29 3.85 -10.23 3.80
C VAL A 29 2.79 -10.08 4.88
N GLU A 30 3.02 -10.64 6.06
CA GLU A 30 2.13 -10.64 7.22
C GLU A 30 2.02 -9.23 7.84
N ASP A 31 3.15 -8.55 8.01
CA ASP A 31 3.21 -7.16 8.46
C ASP A 31 2.54 -6.22 7.46
N PHE A 32 2.82 -6.41 6.16
CA PHE A 32 2.18 -5.60 5.12
C PHE A 32 0.68 -5.84 5.06
N ASP A 33 0.21 -7.08 5.18
CA ASP A 33 -1.22 -7.42 5.17
C ASP A 33 -1.96 -6.71 6.32
N THR A 34 -1.35 -6.69 7.51
CA THR A 34 -1.92 -6.02 8.69
C THR A 34 -2.16 -4.53 8.42
N VAL A 35 -1.16 -3.81 7.91
CA VAL A 35 -1.30 -2.37 7.63
C VAL A 35 -2.17 -2.11 6.40
N ALA A 36 -2.11 -2.97 5.39
CA ALA A 36 -2.89 -2.82 4.16
C ALA A 36 -4.39 -2.99 4.42
N LYS A 37 -4.80 -3.88 5.33
CA LYS A 37 -6.21 -4.00 5.77
C LYS A 37 -6.75 -2.71 6.38
N ILE A 38 -5.92 -2.00 7.16
CA ILE A 38 -6.26 -0.69 7.71
C ILE A 38 -6.38 0.33 6.56
N TRP A 39 -5.41 0.40 5.64
CA TRP A 39 -5.48 1.35 4.53
C TRP A 39 -6.65 1.12 3.58
N VAL A 40 -7.08 -0.12 3.40
CA VAL A 40 -8.27 -0.46 2.61
C VAL A 40 -9.54 0.08 3.26
N THR A 41 -9.59 0.11 4.60
CA THR A 41 -10.78 0.51 5.35
C THR A 41 -10.82 2.02 5.57
N ASP A 42 -9.69 2.60 6.01
CA ASP A 42 -9.60 3.97 6.53
C ASP A 42 -8.81 4.91 5.62
N GLY A 43 -8.16 4.38 4.58
CA GLY A 43 -7.15 5.10 3.82
C GLY A 43 -5.78 5.11 4.50
N GLY A 44 -4.78 5.59 3.78
CA GLY A 44 -3.43 5.76 4.29
C GLY A 44 -3.04 7.23 4.45
N PRO A 45 -1.88 7.53 5.03
CA PRO A 45 -1.42 8.90 5.21
C PRO A 45 -1.22 9.59 3.85
N GLY A 46 -2.15 10.46 3.44
CA GLY A 46 -2.08 11.19 2.17
C GLY A 46 -2.42 10.36 0.92
N PHE A 47 -3.03 9.18 1.07
CA PHE A 47 -3.53 8.38 -0.05
C PHE A 47 -4.76 7.56 0.33
N THR A 48 -5.49 7.10 -0.67
CA THR A 48 -6.55 6.09 -0.49
C THR A 48 -6.28 4.87 -1.35
N VAL A 49 -6.64 3.68 -0.88
CA VAL A 49 -6.54 2.43 -1.66
C VAL A 49 -7.65 2.39 -2.68
N VAL A 50 -7.34 1.96 -3.91
CA VAL A 50 -8.29 1.86 -5.01
C VAL A 50 -8.28 0.47 -5.64
N GLY A 51 -9.46 0.01 -6.01
CA GLY A 51 -9.64 -1.32 -6.60
C GLY A 51 -9.47 -2.45 -5.60
N VAL A 52 -9.23 -3.66 -6.12
CA VAL A 52 -9.08 -4.86 -5.30
C VAL A 52 -7.60 -5.09 -5.00
N PRO A 53 -7.21 -5.18 -3.71
CA PRO A 53 -5.83 -5.52 -3.33
C PRO A 53 -5.39 -6.87 -3.92
N HIS A 54 -4.15 -6.91 -4.40
CA HIS A 54 -3.53 -8.16 -4.81
C HIS A 54 -3.17 -8.98 -3.58
N ARG A 55 -3.36 -10.29 -3.68
CA ARG A 55 -3.14 -11.24 -2.59
C ARG A 55 -2.22 -12.36 -3.02
N LYS A 56 -1.40 -12.80 -2.08
CA LYS A 56 -0.53 -13.97 -2.20
C LYS A 56 -1.05 -15.06 -1.27
N CYS A 57 -1.11 -16.30 -1.77
CA CYS A 57 -1.43 -17.47 -0.95
C CYS A 57 -0.12 -18.06 -0.40
N ILE A 58 -0.04 -18.23 0.92
CA ILE A 58 1.09 -18.87 1.61
C ILE A 58 0.47 -19.92 2.53
N ASP A 59 0.83 -21.18 2.34
CA ASP A 59 0.35 -22.31 3.14
C ASP A 59 -1.18 -22.40 3.32
N GLY A 60 -1.93 -21.94 2.31
CA GLY A 60 -3.40 -21.96 2.30
C GLY A 60 -4.06 -20.69 2.84
N GLU A 61 -3.30 -19.75 3.36
CA GLU A 61 -3.79 -18.44 3.82
C GLU A 61 -3.49 -17.34 2.81
N PHE A 62 -4.42 -16.38 2.67
CA PHE A 62 -4.31 -15.27 1.72
C PHE A 62 -3.95 -13.98 2.43
N PHE A 63 -2.84 -13.39 2.02
CA PHE A 63 -2.33 -12.12 2.53
C PHE A 63 -2.31 -11.07 1.43
N ILE A 64 -2.67 -9.83 1.75
CA ILE A 64 -2.42 -8.70 0.86
C ILE A 64 -0.91 -8.47 0.83
N ASP A 65 -0.29 -8.49 -0.35
CA ASP A 65 1.14 -8.18 -0.53
C ASP A 65 1.35 -6.90 -1.36
N ARG A 66 0.27 -6.38 -1.97
CA ARG A 66 0.30 -5.20 -2.81
C ARG A 66 -1.06 -4.53 -2.92
N VAL A 67 -1.07 -3.20 -2.83
CA VAL A 67 -2.23 -2.34 -3.07
C VAL A 67 -1.94 -1.31 -4.16
N THR A 68 -2.98 -0.94 -4.89
CA THR A 68 -2.97 0.26 -5.73
C THR A 68 -3.56 1.40 -4.91
N ALA A 69 -2.90 2.55 -4.88
CA ALA A 69 -3.30 3.72 -4.13
C ALA A 69 -3.38 4.96 -5.04
N THR A 70 -4.20 5.93 -4.65
CA THR A 70 -4.27 7.26 -5.28
C THR A 70 -3.80 8.31 -4.30
N LYS A 71 -2.86 9.18 -4.70
CA LYS A 71 -2.38 10.27 -3.85
C LYS A 71 -3.48 11.32 -3.68
N LEU A 72 -3.78 11.67 -2.44
CA LEU A 72 -4.74 12.72 -2.12
C LEU A 72 -4.11 14.10 -2.32
N PRO A 73 -4.91 15.14 -2.64
CA PRO A 73 -4.45 16.51 -2.62
C PRO A 73 -3.98 16.93 -1.23
N VAL A 74 -2.97 17.81 -1.15
CA VAL A 74 -2.62 18.47 0.11
C VAL A 74 -3.72 19.49 0.41
N LEU A 75 -4.39 19.34 1.56
CA LEU A 75 -5.38 20.30 2.06
C LEU A 75 -4.70 21.55 2.63
#